data_AF-T0R412-F1
#
_entry.id   AF-T0R412-F1
#
_cell.length_a   1.000
_cell.length_b   1.000
_cell.length_c   1.000
_cell.angle_alpha   90.00
_cell.angle_beta   90.00
_cell.angle_gamma   90.00
#
_symmetry.space_group_name_H-M   'P 1'
#
loop_
_entity.id
_entity.type
_entity.pdbx_description
1 polymer ?
#
loop_
_entity_poly.entity_id
_entity_poly.type
_entity_poly.pdbx_seq_one_letter_code
_entity_poly.pdbx_strand_id
1 'polypeptide(L)'
;MATNQRACPMVLGLRHALTSIVQCLQSPGDVVAFLSALPPASLDEPLAAILELLARPSMVAHKWPELNLDNLTAIDTPLARLALPVFTSVRSSELWLYKCLSTTPPSDDDDDDDDDDDDDDMGQ
;
A
#
# COMPACT_ATOMS: atom_id res chain seq x y z
N MET A 1 34.10 -7.01 -4.38
CA MET A 1 33.55 -8.03 -5.29
C MET A 1 32.03 -8.03 -5.10
N ALA A 2 31.29 -7.37 -5.98
CA ALA A 2 29.83 -7.30 -5.90
C ALA A 2 29.23 -8.43 -6.76
N THR A 3 28.63 -9.42 -6.13
CA THR A 3 27.92 -10.51 -6.83
C THR A 3 26.60 -9.97 -7.36
N ASN A 4 26.59 -9.53 -8.62
CA ASN A 4 25.38 -9.24 -9.37
C ASN A 4 24.64 -10.56 -9.67
N GLN A 5 23.82 -10.99 -8.72
CA GLN A 5 22.90 -12.11 -8.92
C GLN A 5 21.81 -11.66 -9.89
N ARG A 6 22.04 -11.89 -11.19
CA ARG A 6 20.98 -11.80 -12.20
C ARG A 6 19.94 -12.86 -11.83
N ALA A 7 18.78 -12.42 -11.34
CA ALA A 7 17.64 -13.29 -11.14
C ALA A 7 17.32 -14.02 -12.46
N CYS A 8 17.23 -15.35 -12.41
CA CYS A 8 16.86 -16.14 -13.58
C CYS A 8 15.45 -15.74 -14.04
N PRO A 9 15.25 -15.43 -15.33
CA PRO A 9 13.95 -14.96 -15.85
C PRO A 9 12.81 -15.97 -15.61
N MET A 10 13.12 -17.27 -15.52
CA MET A 10 12.15 -18.32 -15.21
C MET A 10 11.56 -18.21 -13.79
N VAL A 11 12.36 -17.79 -12.80
CA VAL A 11 11.92 -17.64 -11.40
C VAL A 11 11.04 -16.39 -11.22
N LEU A 12 11.30 -15.34 -12.00
CA LEU A 12 10.44 -14.15 -12.06
C LEU A 12 9.11 -14.46 -12.76
N GLY A 13 9.16 -15.24 -13.86
CA GLY A 13 7.96 -15.68 -14.58
C GLY A 13 7.04 -16.56 -13.73
N LEU A 14 7.61 -17.47 -12.93
CA LEU A 14 6.82 -18.31 -12.03
C LEU A 14 6.08 -17.49 -10.97
N ARG A 15 6.76 -16.54 -10.31
CA ARG A 15 6.13 -15.67 -9.30
C ARG A 15 4.99 -14.84 -9.88
N HIS A 16 5.23 -14.22 -11.04
CA HIS A 16 4.19 -13.44 -11.70
C HIS A 16 2.99 -14.31 -12.08
N ALA A 17 3.22 -15.53 -12.60
CA ALA A 17 2.16 -16.46 -12.93
C ALA A 17 1.35 -16.88 -11.69
N LEU A 18 2.01 -17.16 -10.56
CA LEU A 18 1.32 -17.48 -9.30
C LEU A 18 0.47 -16.32 -8.81
N THR A 19 1.00 -15.09 -8.82
CA THR A 19 0.24 -13.88 -8.49
C THR A 19 -0.96 -13.70 -9.40
N SER A 20 -0.81 -13.87 -10.72
CA SER A 20 -1.92 -13.77 -11.66
C SER A 20 -2.98 -14.84 -11.43
N ILE A 21 -2.57 -16.09 -11.16
CA ILE A 21 -3.52 -17.17 -10.82
C ILE A 21 -4.31 -16.79 -9.56
N VAL A 22 -3.64 -16.34 -8.50
CA VAL A 22 -4.28 -15.91 -7.25
C VAL A 22 -5.26 -14.76 -7.50
N GLN A 23 -4.89 -13.77 -8.31
CA GLN A 23 -5.76 -12.64 -8.67
C GLN A 23 -7.00 -13.05 -9.47
N CYS A 24 -6.94 -14.17 -10.20
CA CYS A 24 -8.09 -14.72 -10.92
C CYS A 24 -9.05 -15.51 -10.02
N LEU A 25 -8.62 -15.95 -8.84
CA LEU A 25 -9.45 -16.70 -7.90
C LEU A 25 -10.39 -15.74 -7.14
N GLN A 26 -11.69 -15.94 -7.29
CA GLN A 26 -12.71 -15.11 -6.62
C GLN A 26 -12.99 -15.55 -5.19
N SER A 27 -12.73 -16.81 -4.86
CA SER A 27 -12.95 -17.36 -3.53
C SER A 27 -11.67 -17.28 -2.70
N PRO A 28 -11.68 -16.65 -1.51
CA PRO A 28 -10.53 -16.66 -0.61
C PRO A 28 -10.16 -18.09 -0.16
N GLY A 29 -11.14 -19.00 -0.09
CA GLY A 29 -10.89 -20.41 0.23
C GLY A 29 -10.09 -21.12 -0.87
N ASP A 30 -10.36 -20.82 -2.14
CA ASP A 30 -9.62 -21.39 -3.27
C ASP A 30 -8.18 -20.87 -3.30
N VAL A 31 -7.98 -19.59 -2.93
CA VAL A 31 -6.65 -19.00 -2.80
C VAL A 31 -5.85 -19.71 -1.70
N VAL A 32 -6.45 -19.91 -0.52
CA VAL A 32 -5.80 -20.63 0.59
C VAL A 32 -5.48 -22.07 0.18
N ALA A 33 -6.42 -22.78 -0.43
CA ALA A 33 -6.21 -24.15 -0.91
C ALA A 33 -5.07 -24.22 -1.94
N PHE A 34 -5.06 -23.31 -2.91
CA PHE A 34 -4.02 -23.21 -3.93
C PHE A 34 -2.65 -22.95 -3.32
N LEU A 35 -2.52 -21.93 -2.48
CA LEU A 35 -1.24 -21.55 -1.87
C LEU A 35 -0.73 -22.60 -0.87
N SER A 36 -1.63 -23.24 -0.13
CA SER A 36 -1.26 -24.33 0.80
C SER A 36 -0.79 -25.60 0.10
N ALA A 37 -1.17 -25.81 -1.17
CA ALA A 37 -0.73 -26.94 -1.99
C ALA A 37 0.66 -26.70 -2.62
N LEU A 38 1.19 -25.48 -2.58
CA LEU A 38 2.49 -25.15 -3.15
C LEU A 38 3.64 -25.51 -2.20
N PRO A 39 4.82 -25.90 -2.73
CA PRO A 39 6.01 -26.03 -1.92
C PRO A 39 6.38 -24.70 -1.24
N PRO A 40 6.86 -24.70 0.01
CA PRO A 40 7.28 -23.47 0.71
C PRO A 40 8.36 -22.68 -0.05
N ALA A 41 9.20 -23.37 -0.83
CA ALA A 41 10.23 -22.74 -1.66
C ALA A 41 9.67 -21.91 -2.84
N SER A 42 8.40 -22.08 -3.18
CA SER A 42 7.70 -21.35 -4.25
C SER A 42 6.82 -20.21 -3.72
N LEU A 43 6.56 -20.16 -2.40
CA LEU A 43 5.85 -19.08 -1.74
C LEU A 43 6.86 -17.97 -1.41
N ASP A 44 6.87 -16.94 -2.22
CA ASP A 44 7.57 -15.71 -1.90
C ASP A 44 6.82 -14.89 -0.84
N GLU A 45 7.50 -13.89 -0.29
CA GLU A 45 7.01 -13.08 0.83
C GLU A 45 5.58 -12.54 0.65
N PRO A 46 5.16 -12.03 -0.53
CA PRO A 46 3.79 -11.58 -0.74
C PRO A 46 2.74 -12.71 -0.72
N LEU A 47 3.08 -13.88 -1.29
CA LEU A 47 2.19 -15.04 -1.33
C LEU A 47 2.07 -15.73 0.03
N ALA A 48 3.16 -15.75 0.81
CA ALA A 48 3.12 -16.20 2.19
C ALA A 48 2.24 -15.27 3.05
N ALA A 49 2.40 -13.95 2.88
CA ALA A 49 1.61 -12.96 3.59
C ALA A 49 0.11 -13.08 3.28
N ILE A 50 -0.28 -13.28 2.00
CA ILE A 50 -1.70 -13.45 1.66
C ILE A 50 -2.28 -14.75 2.22
N LEU A 51 -1.50 -15.84 2.21
CA LEU A 51 -1.91 -17.10 2.80
C LEU A 51 -2.20 -16.93 4.30
N GLU A 52 -1.30 -16.28 5.04
CA GLU A 52 -1.48 -16.04 6.47
C GLU A 52 -2.70 -15.14 6.76
N LEU A 53 -2.90 -14.13 5.92
CA LEU A 53 -3.94 -13.12 6.09
C LEU A 53 -5.34 -13.65 5.74
N LEU A 54 -5.44 -14.58 4.78
CA LEU A 54 -6.68 -15.27 4.42
C LEU A 54 -6.96 -16.52 5.26
N ALA A 55 -5.92 -17.18 5.79
CA ALA A 55 -6.09 -18.33 6.69
C ALA A 55 -6.63 -17.92 8.07
N ARG A 56 -6.38 -16.68 8.49
CA ARG A 56 -6.96 -16.10 9.70
C ARG A 56 -8.39 -15.62 9.42
N PRO A 57 -9.34 -15.74 10.38
CA PRO A 57 -10.65 -15.12 10.27
C PRO A 57 -10.50 -13.60 10.37
N SER A 58 -10.20 -12.96 9.24
CA SER A 58 -9.95 -11.52 9.11
C SER A 58 -11.00 -10.88 8.20
N MET A 59 -11.25 -9.58 8.38
CA MET A 59 -12.16 -8.84 7.50
C MET A 59 -11.68 -8.77 6.04
N VAL A 60 -10.41 -9.08 5.80
CA VAL A 60 -9.81 -9.04 4.46
C VAL A 60 -10.29 -10.23 3.62
N ALA A 61 -10.48 -11.40 4.22
CA ALA A 61 -11.05 -12.55 3.50
C ALA A 61 -12.47 -12.25 2.95
N HIS A 62 -13.25 -11.42 3.64
CA HIS A 62 -14.61 -11.06 3.22
C HIS A 62 -14.69 -10.10 2.04
N LYS A 63 -13.63 -9.35 1.77
CA LYS A 63 -13.57 -8.36 0.68
C LYS A 63 -12.64 -8.76 -0.44
N TRP A 64 -12.00 -9.93 -0.33
CA TRP A 64 -11.21 -10.52 -1.40
C TRP A 64 -11.95 -10.45 -2.76
N PRO A 65 -11.28 -10.08 -3.86
CA PRO A 65 -9.85 -9.73 -4.00
C PRO A 65 -9.49 -8.25 -3.72
N GLU A 66 -10.40 -7.48 -3.12
CA GLU A 66 -10.20 -6.08 -2.76
C GLU A 66 -9.66 -5.94 -1.33
N LEU A 67 -8.58 -5.16 -1.16
CA LEU A 67 -8.07 -4.77 0.15
C LEU A 67 -8.75 -3.48 0.62
N ASN A 68 -9.50 -3.57 1.72
CA ASN A 68 -10.04 -2.40 2.39
C ASN A 68 -9.12 -1.96 3.53
N LEU A 69 -8.48 -0.79 3.38
CA LEU A 69 -7.56 -0.22 4.36
C LEU A 69 -8.25 0.27 5.65
N ASP A 70 -9.54 0.57 5.59
CA ASP A 70 -10.31 1.06 6.74
C ASP A 70 -10.62 -0.07 7.74
N ASN A 71 -10.62 -1.33 7.28
CA ASN A 71 -10.92 -2.52 8.09
C ASN A 71 -9.65 -3.27 8.55
N LEU A 72 -8.48 -2.68 8.34
CA LEU A 72 -7.20 -3.29 8.65
C LEU A 72 -6.85 -3.07 10.12
N THR A 73 -6.67 -4.16 10.86
CA THR A 73 -6.16 -4.07 12.23
C THR A 73 -4.67 -3.72 12.22
N ALA A 74 -4.17 -3.13 13.31
CA ALA A 74 -2.74 -2.85 13.46
C ALA A 74 -1.85 -4.10 13.31
N ILE A 75 -2.40 -5.27 13.66
CA ILE A 75 -1.72 -6.57 13.54
C ILE A 75 -1.63 -7.01 12.07
N ASP A 76 -2.67 -6.73 11.28
CA ASP A 76 -2.75 -7.18 9.88
C ASP A 76 -2.12 -6.20 8.90
N THR A 77 -1.89 -4.94 9.33
CA THR A 77 -1.24 -3.88 8.53
C THR A 77 0.11 -4.29 7.93
N PRO A 78 1.08 -4.82 8.70
CA PRO A 78 2.36 -5.24 8.11
C PRO A 78 2.19 -6.36 7.08
N LEU A 79 1.32 -7.35 7.36
CA LEU A 79 1.05 -8.47 6.45
C LEU A 79 0.35 -8.00 5.17
N ALA A 80 -0.67 -7.14 5.29
CA ALA A 80 -1.38 -6.58 4.15
C ALA A 80 -0.45 -5.75 3.26
N ARG A 81 0.48 -5.00 3.86
CA ARG A 81 1.49 -4.24 3.12
C ARG A 81 2.41 -5.15 2.30
N LEU A 82 2.80 -6.31 2.84
CA LEU A 82 3.59 -7.30 2.10
C LEU A 82 2.77 -7.96 0.98
N ALA A 83 1.48 -8.20 1.22
CA ALA A 83 0.56 -8.82 0.26
C ALA A 83 -0.01 -7.83 -0.79
N LEU A 84 0.26 -6.53 -0.69
CA LEU A 84 -0.21 -5.49 -1.63
C LEU A 84 -0.13 -5.86 -3.12
N PRO A 85 0.99 -6.38 -3.66
CA PRO A 85 1.07 -6.70 -5.08
C PRO A 85 0.17 -7.86 -5.52
N VAL A 86 -0.42 -8.61 -4.57
CA VAL A 86 -1.31 -9.73 -4.83
C VAL A 86 -2.78 -9.28 -4.90
N PHE A 87 -3.16 -8.19 -4.24
CA PHE A 87 -4.51 -7.65 -4.35
C PHE A 87 -4.75 -7.02 -5.72
N THR A 88 -5.98 -7.13 -6.22
CA THR A 88 -6.37 -6.54 -7.52
C THR A 88 -6.80 -5.08 -7.37
N SER A 89 -7.24 -4.69 -6.19
CA SER A 89 -7.72 -3.36 -5.90
C SER A 89 -7.52 -3.02 -4.41
N VAL A 90 -7.28 -1.74 -4.14
CA VAL A 90 -7.14 -1.19 -2.79
C VAL A 90 -8.17 -0.07 -2.62
N ARG A 91 -8.97 -0.15 -1.57
CA ARG A 91 -9.96 0.88 -1.21
C ARG A 91 -9.62 1.49 0.14
N SER A 92 -9.79 2.80 0.22
CA SER A 92 -9.93 3.52 1.49
C SER A 92 -11.08 4.52 1.36
N SER A 93 -11.88 4.62 2.41
CA SER A 93 -13.00 5.55 2.52
C SER A 93 -12.58 6.86 3.22
N GLU A 94 -11.46 6.82 3.96
CA GLU A 94 -10.91 7.92 4.75
C GLU A 94 -9.92 8.78 3.93
N LEU A 95 -10.33 9.26 2.76
CA LEU A 95 -9.44 10.04 1.87
C LEU A 95 -8.89 11.33 2.52
N TRP A 96 -9.54 11.82 3.56
CA TRP A 96 -9.17 13.03 4.31
C TRP A 96 -7.83 12.88 5.06
N LEU A 97 -7.39 11.66 5.40
CA LEU A 97 -6.08 11.41 6.00
C LEU A 97 -4.92 11.63 5.02
N TYR A 98 -5.16 11.48 3.72
CA TYR A 98 -4.16 11.68 2.68
C TYR A 98 -4.06 13.13 2.21
N LYS A 99 -4.88 14.04 2.76
CA LYS A 99 -4.87 15.46 2.39
C LYS A 99 -3.49 16.10 2.63
N CYS A 100 -2.76 15.67 3.66
CA CYS A 100 -1.39 16.11 3.94
C CYS A 100 -0.37 15.71 2.86
N LEU A 101 -0.63 14.67 2.07
CA LEU A 101 0.23 14.27 0.95
C LEU A 101 -0.05 15.07 -0.33
N SER A 102 -1.19 15.76 -0.38
CA SER A 102 -1.62 16.56 -1.53
C SER A 102 -1.33 18.06 -1.39
N THR A 103 -0.92 18.53 -0.21
CA THR A 103 -0.52 19.92 0.00
C THR A 103 0.83 20.14 -0.66
N THR A 104 0.82 20.73 -1.86
CA THR A 104 1.98 21.41 -2.43
C THR A 104 2.52 22.41 -1.41
N PRO A 105 3.85 22.55 -1.25
CA PRO A 105 4.42 23.51 -0.32
C PRO A 105 3.84 24.91 -0.64
N PRO A 106 3.50 25.71 0.39
CA PRO A 106 3.07 27.08 0.16
C PRO A 106 4.18 27.77 -0.64
N SER A 107 3.81 28.34 -1.80
CA SER A 107 4.67 29.31 -2.46
C SER A 107 4.77 30.50 -1.50
N ASP A 108 5.98 30.80 -1.06
CA ASP A 108 6.32 31.97 -0.25
C ASP A 108 6.19 33.24 -1.12
N ASP A 109 4.99 33.55 -1.58
CA ASP A 109 4.65 34.84 -2.20
C ASP A 109 4.11 35.75 -1.08
N ASP A 110 4.99 36.14 -0.15
CA ASP A 110 4.74 37.25 0.79
C ASP A 110 5.06 38.57 0.06
N ASP A 111 4.15 38.97 -0.83
CA ASP A 111 4.00 40.36 -1.26
C ASP A 111 2.99 41.02 -0.32
N ASP A 112 3.45 41.83 0.62
CA ASP A 112 2.66 42.92 1.20
C ASP A 112 3.61 44.10 1.48
N ASP A 113 3.71 44.93 0.44
CA ASP A 113 4.10 46.33 0.50
C ASP A 113 3.12 47.15 1.38
N ASP A 114 3.59 48.32 1.79
CA ASP A 114 2.83 49.47 2.29
C ASP A 114 2.33 49.43 3.74
N ASP A 115 3.06 50.14 4.60
CA ASP A 115 2.45 51.16 5.48
C ASP A 115 3.48 52.27 5.70
N ASP A 116 3.36 53.30 4.85
CA ASP A 116 3.74 54.68 5.12
C ASP A 116 3.01 55.22 6.38
N ASP A 117 3.50 56.34 6.88
CA ASP A 117 2.90 57.25 7.87
C ASP A 117 3.24 56.98 9.36
N ASP A 118 4.19 57.77 9.87
CA ASP A 118 3.91 58.75 10.94
C ASP A 118 5.20 59.47 11.37
N ASP A 119 5.53 60.57 10.67
CA ASP A 119 6.47 61.59 11.16
C ASP A 119 5.84 62.98 10.92
N ASP A 120 4.95 63.40 11.81
CA ASP A 120 4.61 64.82 11.97
C ASP A 120 4.78 65.22 13.45
N ASP A 121 6.03 65.56 13.74
CA ASP A 121 6.47 66.43 14.83
C ASP A 121 5.88 67.84 14.64
N MET A 122 4.86 68.19 15.42
CA MET A 122 4.43 69.58 15.61
C MET A 122 4.29 69.84 17.10
N GLY A 123 5.36 70.42 17.66
CA GLY A 123 5.48 70.71 19.07
C GLY A 123 4.51 71.73 19.66
N GLN A 124 4.53 71.75 20.99
CA GLN A 124 4.45 72.94 21.85
C GLN A 124 4.85 72.59 23.28
#